data_AF-A0A528B1X7-F1
#
_entry.id   AF-A0A528B1X7-F1
#
_cell.length_a   1.000
_cell.length_b   1.000
_cell.length_c   1.000
_cell.angle_alpha   90.00
_cell.angle_beta   90.00
_cell.angle_gamma   90.00
#
_symmetry.space_group_name_H-M   'P 1'
#
loop_
_entity.id
_entity.type
_entity.pdbx_description
1 polymer ?
#
loop_
_entity_poly.entity_id
_entity_poly.type
_entity_poly.pdbx_seq_one_letter_code
_entity_poly.pdbx_strand_id
1 'polypeptide(L)'
;MTGFTPVISTITAAFLASFVEVVEAFTIVLAVGVTRSWRPALTGAALALALLAALVLAFGPLLALIPITILQFVVGVLLILFGMRWLRKAILRSAGVIALHDEEAAFSRETAALHRQANDRRADYLAGVAAFKA
;
A
#
# COMPACT_ATOMS: atom_id res chain seq x y z
N MET A 1 4.36 -23.00 29.09
CA MET A 1 4.95 -21.64 28.99
C MET A 1 4.01 -20.78 28.16
N THR A 2 2.92 -20.30 28.75
CA THR A 2 1.97 -19.37 28.12
C THR A 2 2.54 -17.96 28.24
N GLY A 3 3.52 -17.64 27.41
CA GLY A 3 4.09 -16.30 27.34
C GLY A 3 3.10 -15.35 26.67
N PHE A 4 2.93 -14.15 27.20
CA PHE A 4 2.25 -13.04 26.52
C PHE A 4 3.00 -12.59 25.25
N THR A 5 4.26 -13.02 25.08
CA THR A 5 5.17 -12.68 23.99
C THR A 5 4.60 -12.93 22.58
N PRO A 6 4.06 -14.12 22.23
CA PRO A 6 3.43 -14.35 20.92
C PRO A 6 2.21 -13.46 20.66
N VAL A 7 1.40 -13.17 21.68
CA VAL A 7 0.20 -12.34 21.54
C VAL A 7 0.60 -10.89 21.26
N ILE A 8 1.52 -10.35 22.06
CA ILE A 8 2.04 -8.98 21.87
C ILE A 8 2.70 -8.85 20.49
N SER A 9 3.56 -9.81 20.12
CA SER A 9 4.23 -9.80 18.81
C SER A 9 3.23 -9.79 17.64
N THR A 10 2.20 -10.64 17.70
CA THR A 10 1.19 -10.73 16.64
C THR A 10 0.37 -9.44 16.54
N ILE A 11 -0.05 -8.89 17.68
CA ILE A 11 -0.82 -7.63 17.72
C ILE A 11 0.01 -6.48 17.17
N THR A 12 1.25 -6.32 17.64
CA THR A 12 2.14 -5.24 17.20
C THR A 12 2.46 -5.36 15.71
N ALA A 13 2.77 -6.56 15.23
CA ALA A 13 3.04 -6.79 13.80
C ALA A 13 1.81 -6.48 12.94
N ALA A 14 0.63 -6.98 13.31
CA ALA A 14 -0.61 -6.72 12.58
C ALA A 14 -1.00 -5.23 12.59
N PHE A 15 -0.83 -4.55 13.73
CA PHE A 15 -1.12 -3.12 13.86
C PHE A 15 -0.16 -2.25 13.04
N LEU A 16 1.15 -2.50 13.12
CA LEU A 16 2.13 -1.73 12.34
C LEU A 16 1.97 -1.97 10.84
N ALA A 17 1.71 -3.21 10.43
CA ALA A 17 1.44 -3.54 9.05
C ALA A 17 0.17 -2.82 8.55
N SER A 18 -0.96 -2.94 9.27
CA SER A 18 -2.21 -2.29 8.85
C SER A 18 -2.13 -0.76 8.89
N PHE A 19 -1.35 -0.19 9.81
CA PHE A 19 -1.13 1.25 9.86
C PHE A 19 -0.44 1.78 8.61
N VAL A 20 0.62 1.09 8.13
CA VAL A 20 1.32 1.47 6.89
C VAL A 20 0.37 1.38 5.69
N GLU A 21 -0.40 0.31 5.58
CA GLU A 21 -1.38 0.11 4.50
C GLU A 21 -2.44 1.24 4.49
N VAL A 22 -2.98 1.61 5.66
CA VAL A 22 -3.96 2.71 5.76
C VAL A 22 -3.35 4.04 5.37
N VAL A 23 -2.11 4.32 5.78
CA VAL A 23 -1.41 5.57 5.42
C VAL A 23 -1.17 5.62 3.91
N GLU A 24 -0.77 4.51 3.29
CA GLU A 24 -0.57 4.42 1.84
C GLU A 24 -1.88 4.64 1.08
N ALA A 25 -2.92 3.87 1.41
CA ALA A 25 -4.23 4.00 0.76
C ALA A 25 -4.81 5.41 0.92
N PHE A 26 -4.73 5.98 2.12
CA PHE A 26 -5.19 7.34 2.39
C PHE A 26 -4.41 8.37 1.56
N THR A 27 -3.09 8.23 1.45
CA THR A 27 -2.25 9.15 0.68
C THR A 27 -2.59 9.09 -0.81
N ILE A 28 -2.88 7.91 -1.36
CA ILE A 28 -3.32 7.77 -2.76
C ILE A 28 -4.66 8.48 -2.98
N VAL A 29 -5.65 8.24 -2.12
CA VAL A 29 -6.97 8.88 -2.24
C VAL A 29 -6.86 10.40 -2.10
N LEU A 30 -6.04 10.88 -1.14
CA LEU A 30 -5.79 12.31 -0.95
C LEU A 30 -5.11 12.93 -2.17
N ALA A 31 -4.05 12.28 -2.70
CA ALA A 31 -3.34 12.75 -3.88
C ALA A 31 -4.29 12.88 -5.08
N VAL A 32 -5.14 11.89 -5.32
CA VAL A 32 -6.15 11.92 -6.40
C VAL A 32 -7.21 13.01 -6.14
N GLY A 33 -7.68 13.12 -4.89
CA GLY A 33 -8.69 14.11 -4.50
C GLY A 33 -8.23 15.55 -4.67
N VAL A 34 -6.98 15.84 -4.32
CA VAL A 34 -6.37 17.19 -4.39
C VAL A 34 -5.92 17.56 -5.81
N THR A 35 -5.39 16.60 -6.59
CA THR A 35 -4.84 16.88 -7.93
C THR A 35 -5.89 16.90 -9.04
N ARG A 36 -7.03 16.22 -8.85
CA ARG A 36 -8.07 16.07 -9.88
C ARG A 36 -9.45 16.46 -9.38
N SER A 37 -10.09 15.59 -8.59
CA SER A 37 -11.41 15.83 -8.01
C SER A 37 -11.75 14.79 -6.94
N TRP A 38 -12.50 15.22 -5.91
CA TRP A 38 -12.92 14.38 -4.79
C TRP A 38 -13.97 13.33 -5.14
N ARG A 39 -14.83 13.58 -6.14
CA ARG A 39 -15.92 12.66 -6.49
C ARG A 39 -15.37 11.32 -7.02
N PRO A 40 -14.51 11.28 -8.06
CA PRO A 40 -13.93 10.03 -8.54
C PRO A 40 -13.03 9.33 -7.52
N ALA A 41 -12.29 10.11 -6.71
CA ALA A 41 -11.42 9.57 -5.66
C ALA A 41 -12.21 8.78 -4.61
N LEU A 42 -13.27 9.38 -4.05
CA LEU A 42 -14.11 8.73 -3.05
C LEU A 42 -14.93 7.58 -3.64
N THR A 43 -15.44 7.72 -4.86
CA THR A 43 -16.16 6.60 -5.51
C THR A 43 -15.23 5.44 -5.83
N GLY A 44 -13.98 5.70 -6.23
CA GLY A 44 -12.98 4.66 -6.48
C GLY A 44 -12.66 3.87 -5.21
N ALA A 45 -12.36 4.58 -4.12
CA ALA A 45 -12.08 3.97 -2.81
C ALA A 45 -13.28 3.16 -2.28
N ALA A 46 -14.51 3.69 -2.41
CA ALA A 46 -15.71 2.98 -1.99
C ALA A 46 -15.95 1.70 -2.79
N LEU A 47 -15.72 1.73 -4.11
CA LEU A 47 -15.83 0.55 -4.97
C LEU A 47 -14.75 -0.48 -4.65
N ALA A 48 -13.52 -0.05 -4.34
CA ALA A 48 -12.43 -0.93 -3.91
C ALA A 48 -12.80 -1.67 -2.63
N LEU A 49 -13.30 -0.93 -1.63
CA LEU A 49 -13.75 -1.51 -0.36
C LEU A 49 -14.90 -2.49 -0.56
N ALA A 50 -15.88 -2.15 -1.40
CA ALA A 50 -17.00 -3.04 -1.70
C ALA A 50 -16.55 -4.32 -2.40
N LEU A 51 -15.64 -4.22 -3.37
CA LEU A 51 -15.09 -5.40 -4.05
C LEU A 51 -14.28 -6.27 -3.08
N LEU A 52 -13.44 -5.65 -2.24
CA LEU A 52 -12.68 -6.36 -1.22
C LEU A 52 -13.61 -7.11 -0.27
N ALA A 53 -14.67 -6.46 0.22
CA ALA A 53 -15.67 -7.11 1.07
C ALA A 53 -16.34 -8.30 0.37
N ALA A 54 -16.70 -8.15 -0.91
CA ALA A 54 -17.28 -9.25 -1.70
C ALA A 54 -16.29 -10.42 -1.87
N LEU A 55 -15.01 -10.13 -2.14
CA LEU A 55 -13.96 -11.15 -2.22
C LEU A 55 -13.75 -11.87 -0.89
N VAL A 56 -13.72 -11.14 0.23
CA VAL A 56 -13.59 -11.75 1.57
C VAL A 56 -14.79 -12.63 1.90
N LEU A 57 -16.02 -12.20 1.57
CA LEU A 57 -17.20 -13.03 1.81
C LEU A 57 -17.20 -14.30 0.95
N ALA A 58 -16.77 -14.21 -0.32
CA ALA A 58 -16.72 -15.35 -1.22
C ALA A 58 -15.58 -16.33 -0.91
N PHE A 59 -14.37 -15.82 -0.66
CA PHE A 59 -13.15 -16.62 -0.52
C PHE A 59 -12.68 -16.81 0.92
N GLY A 60 -13.17 -16.03 1.86
CA GLY A 60 -12.84 -16.14 3.29
C GLY A 60 -13.03 -17.56 3.85
N PRO A 61 -14.15 -18.25 3.56
CA PRO A 61 -14.34 -19.63 4.00
C PRO A 61 -13.30 -20.60 3.43
N LEU A 62 -12.79 -20.36 2.22
CA LEU A 62 -11.78 -21.22 1.59
C LEU A 62 -10.44 -21.14 2.32
N LEU A 63 -10.13 -20.03 2.98
CA LEU A 63 -8.90 -19.89 3.77
C LEU A 63 -8.88 -20.85 4.98
N ALA A 64 -10.05 -21.28 5.48
CA ALA A 64 -10.14 -22.25 6.57
C ALA A 64 -9.66 -23.66 6.17
N LEU A 65 -9.56 -23.93 4.86
CA LEU A 65 -9.03 -25.19 4.33
C LEU A 65 -7.50 -25.20 4.25
N ILE A 66 -6.84 -24.05 4.41
CA ILE A 66 -5.39 -23.92 4.26
C ILE A 66 -4.73 -24.12 5.64
N PRO A 67 -3.70 -24.99 5.74
CA PRO A 67 -2.94 -25.13 6.98
C PRO A 67 -2.24 -23.82 7.35
N ILE A 68 -2.76 -23.11 8.34
CA ILE A 68 -2.31 -21.75 8.70
C ILE A 68 -0.83 -21.71 9.08
N THR A 69 -0.29 -22.78 9.67
CA THR A 69 1.12 -22.88 10.06
C THR A 69 2.05 -22.86 8.85
N ILE A 70 1.68 -23.56 7.77
CA ILE A 70 2.46 -23.58 6.52
C ILE A 70 2.39 -22.20 5.87
N LEU A 71 1.20 -21.61 5.81
CA LEU A 71 0.99 -20.27 5.26
C LEU A 71 1.83 -19.22 6.00
N GLN A 72 1.79 -19.21 7.33
CA GLN A 72 2.58 -18.30 8.18
C GLN A 72 4.08 -18.51 7.97
N PHE A 73 4.54 -19.76 7.87
CA PHE A 73 5.95 -20.04 7.61
C PHE A 73 6.40 -19.48 6.27
N VAL A 74 5.65 -19.77 5.19
CA VAL A 74 5.98 -19.28 3.84
C VAL A 74 5.96 -17.75 3.80
N VAL A 75 4.90 -17.12 4.31
CA VAL A 75 4.78 -15.67 4.37
C VAL A 75 5.89 -15.05 5.22
N GLY A 76 6.20 -15.63 6.38
CA GLY A 76 7.29 -15.17 7.24
C GLY A 76 8.65 -15.21 6.55
N VAL A 77 8.96 -16.30 5.83
CA VAL A 77 10.19 -16.40 5.03
C VAL A 77 10.24 -15.31 3.96
N LEU A 78 9.16 -15.11 3.20
CA LEU A 78 9.09 -14.07 2.17
C LEU A 78 9.29 -12.68 2.78
N LEU A 79 8.60 -12.37 3.89
CA LEU A 79 8.73 -11.08 4.58
C LEU A 79 10.16 -10.82 5.05
N ILE A 80 10.87 -11.84 5.55
CA ILE A 80 12.29 -11.69 5.91
C ILE A 80 13.14 -11.41 4.67
N LEU A 81 12.97 -12.17 3.59
CA LEU A 81 13.78 -12.01 2.37
C LEU A 81 13.58 -10.63 1.73
N PHE A 82 12.33 -10.17 1.58
CA PHE A 82 12.05 -8.85 1.01
C PHE A 82 12.40 -7.73 2.00
N GLY A 83 12.04 -7.90 3.27
CA GLY A 83 12.30 -6.93 4.34
C GLY A 83 13.78 -6.65 4.55
N MET A 84 14.64 -7.68 4.50
CA MET A 84 16.10 -7.51 4.62
C MET A 84 16.68 -6.62 3.51
N ARG A 85 16.19 -6.75 2.27
CA ARG A 85 16.64 -5.90 1.16
C ARG A 85 16.25 -4.44 1.36
N TRP A 86 15.05 -4.20 1.87
CA TRP A 86 14.56 -2.87 2.21
C TRP A 86 15.31 -2.27 3.38
N LEU A 87 15.46 -3.01 4.47
CA LEU A 87 16.20 -2.59 5.67
C LEU A 87 17.64 -2.22 5.34
N ARG A 88 18.33 -3.04 4.52
CA ARG A 88 19.68 -2.73 4.04
C ARG A 88 19.72 -1.38 3.31
N LYS A 89 18.78 -1.12 2.38
CA LYS A 89 18.73 0.15 1.66
C LYS A 89 18.43 1.32 2.60
N ALA A 90 17.53 1.14 3.56
CA ALA A 90 17.18 2.17 4.54
C ALA A 90 18.39 2.55 5.40
N ILE A 91 19.13 1.57 5.93
CA ILE A 91 20.35 1.79 6.72
C ILE A 91 21.44 2.48 5.89
N LEU A 92 21.67 2.04 4.65
CA LEU A 92 22.68 2.65 3.79
C LEU A 92 22.34 4.10 3.41
N ARG A 93 21.04 4.42 3.30
CA ARG A 93 20.57 5.79 3.02
C ARG A 93 20.64 6.66 4.27
N SER A 94 20.30 6.15 5.46
CA SER A 94 20.44 6.90 6.71
C SER A 94 21.90 7.13 7.11
N ALA A 95 22.79 6.21 6.74
CA ALA A 95 24.24 6.34 6.92
C ALA A 95 24.92 7.24 5.87
N GLY A 96 24.19 7.82 4.92
CA GLY A 96 24.73 8.72 3.89
C GLY A 96 25.56 8.05 2.79
N VAL A 97 25.62 6.72 2.75
CA VAL A 97 26.38 5.96 1.73
C VAL A 97 25.65 5.98 0.38
N ILE A 98 24.32 5.99 0.41
CA ILE A 98 23.47 6.14 -0.78
C ILE A 98 22.87 7.54 -0.74
N ALA A 99 22.99 8.28 -1.84
CA ALA A 99 22.38 9.59 -1.99
C ALA A 99 20.87 9.54 -1.72
N LEU A 100 20.38 10.50 -0.94
CA LEU A 100 18.95 10.76 -0.78
C LEU A 100 18.39 11.20 -2.13
N HIS A 101 17.19 10.73 -2.46
CA HIS A 101 16.53 11.19 -3.68
C HIS A 101 16.14 12.65 -3.49
N ASP A 102 16.52 13.49 -4.44
CA ASP A 102 15.97 14.83 -4.58
C ASP A 102 14.58 14.71 -5.23
N GLU A 103 13.57 14.52 -4.39
CA GLU A 103 12.20 14.32 -4.82
C GLU A 103 11.61 15.57 -5.49
N GLU A 104 12.12 16.76 -5.19
CA GLU A 104 11.65 18.03 -5.74
C GLU A 104 12.05 18.18 -7.22
N ALA A 105 13.28 17.80 -7.56
CA ALA A 105 13.75 17.74 -8.94
C ALA A 105 13.10 16.60 -9.76
N ALA A 106 12.68 15.51 -9.12
CA ALA A 106 11.94 14.43 -9.80
C ALA A 106 10.49 14.84 -10.07
N PHE A 107 9.82 15.42 -9.07
CA PHE A 107 8.43 15.85 -9.13
C PHE A 107 8.20 16.95 -10.17
N SER A 108 9.07 17.95 -10.24
CA SER A 108 8.99 19.03 -11.25
C SER A 108 9.11 18.52 -12.70
N ARG A 109 9.91 17.48 -12.93
CA ARG A 109 10.05 16.85 -14.26
C ARG A 109 8.81 16.05 -14.66
N GLU A 110 8.24 15.28 -13.75
CA GLU A 110 7.03 14.49 -14.02
C GLU A 110 5.78 15.36 -14.18
N THR A 111 5.60 16.37 -13.33
CA THR A 111 4.48 17.32 -13.43
C THR A 111 4.51 18.12 -14.74
N ALA A 112 5.69 18.54 -15.21
CA ALA A 112 5.83 19.21 -16.51
C ALA A 112 5.53 18.29 -17.71
N ALA A 113 5.64 16.97 -17.56
CA ALA A 113 5.24 16.00 -18.57
C ALA A 113 3.72 15.73 -18.52
N LEU A 114 3.14 15.61 -17.32
CA LEU A 114 1.71 15.36 -17.12
C LEU A 114 0.83 16.56 -17.49
N HIS A 115 1.28 17.80 -17.25
CA HIS A 115 0.55 19.00 -17.67
C HIS A 115 0.36 19.07 -19.19
N ARG A 116 1.27 18.50 -19.98
CA ARG A 116 1.14 18.40 -21.44
C ARG A 116 0.08 17.38 -21.91
N GLN A 117 -0.35 16.47 -21.04
CA GLN A 117 -1.36 15.43 -21.31
C GLN A 117 -2.73 15.69 -20.65
N ALA A 118 -2.88 16.80 -19.91
CA ALA A 118 -3.97 16.98 -18.94
C ALA A 118 -5.40 17.14 -19.52
N ASN A 119 -5.56 17.36 -20.83
CA ASN A 119 -6.84 17.74 -21.44
C ASN A 119 -7.78 16.58 -21.83
N ASP A 120 -7.48 15.35 -21.42
CA ASP A 120 -8.24 14.15 -21.82
C ASP A 120 -9.22 13.67 -20.73
N ARG A 121 -10.47 13.38 -21.13
CA ARG A 121 -11.49 12.69 -20.31
C ARG A 121 -11.00 11.37 -19.68
N ARG A 122 -9.96 10.77 -20.25
CA ARG A 122 -9.29 9.58 -19.74
C ARG A 122 -8.67 9.80 -18.36
N ALA A 123 -8.29 11.02 -18.01
CA ALA A 123 -7.59 11.26 -16.77
C ALA A 123 -8.50 11.27 -15.52
N ASP A 124 -9.80 11.52 -15.68
CA ASP A 124 -10.77 11.30 -14.58
C ASP A 124 -11.04 9.81 -14.35
N TYR A 125 -11.02 9.01 -15.42
CA TYR A 125 -11.08 7.55 -15.33
C TYR A 125 -9.81 6.98 -14.67
N LEU A 126 -8.63 7.43 -15.09
CA LEU A 126 -7.36 7.03 -14.47
C LEU A 126 -7.27 7.42 -12.99
N ALA A 127 -7.80 8.59 -12.62
CA ALA A 127 -7.93 9.02 -11.23
C ALA A 127 -8.82 8.05 -10.43
N GLY A 128 -9.99 7.69 -10.97
CA GLY A 128 -10.87 6.71 -10.34
C GLY A 128 -10.22 5.32 -10.19
N VAL A 129 -9.47 4.86 -11.19
CA VAL A 129 -8.75 3.58 -11.15
C VAL A 129 -7.59 3.61 -10.15
N ALA A 130 -6.85 4.73 -10.06
CA ALA A 130 -5.77 4.88 -9.09
C ALA A 130 -6.31 4.83 -7.65
N ALA A 131 -7.39 5.55 -7.37
CA ALA A 131 -8.05 5.50 -6.06
C ALA A 131 -8.73 4.15 -5.78
N PHE A 132 -9.14 3.42 -6.82
CA PHE A 132 -9.67 2.06 -6.68
C PHE A 132 -8.59 1.01 -6.37
N LYS A 133 -7.33 1.27 -6.75
CA LYS A 133 -6.21 0.38 -6.44
C LYS A 133 -5.66 0.57 -5.01
N ALA A 134 -5.95 1.73 -4.41
CA ALA A 134 -5.62 2.02 -3.01
C ALA A 134 -6.26 0.99 -2.07
#